data_AF-A0A7W0RFP3-F1
#
_entry.id   AF-A0A7W0RFP3-F1
#
_cell.length_a   1.000
_cell.length_b   1.000
_cell.length_c   1.000
_cell.angle_alpha   90.00
_cell.angle_beta   90.00
_cell.angle_gamma   90.00
#
_symmetry.space_group_name_H-M   'P 1'
#
loop_
_entity.id
_entity.type
_entity.pdbx_description
1 polymer ?
#
loop_
_entity_poly.entity_id
_entity_poly.type
_entity_poly.pdbx_seq_one_letter_code
_entity_poly.pdbx_strand_id
1 'polypeptide(L)'
;APAFWNTVPELCHNEVQGWGQHGDVTRQVFTLVQLRHEFEHPQVVRRFDIVRGLLDEVVAGVESVRAEGEGPLAQLLDLVLLGDVVSLHLAAQEGLDPGPVPALDTLKAALKT
;
A
#
# COMPACT_ATOMS: atom_id res chain seq x y z
N ALA A 1 6.22 -10.60 1.27
CA ALA A 1 7.07 -9.40 1.41
C ALA A 1 6.45 -8.46 2.45
N PRO A 2 7.22 -7.62 3.16
CA PRO A 2 6.63 -6.62 4.05
C PRO A 2 5.80 -5.61 3.26
N ALA A 3 4.66 -5.20 3.81
CA ALA A 3 3.81 -4.14 3.29
C ALA A 3 3.44 -3.19 4.44
N PHE A 4 3.40 -1.90 4.15
CA PHE A 4 2.98 -0.85 5.07
C PHE A 4 2.28 0.25 4.29
N TRP A 5 1.54 1.11 4.99
CA TRP A 5 0.74 2.15 4.38
C TRP A 5 0.83 3.44 5.18
N ASN A 6 0.55 4.55 4.50
CA ASN A 6 0.40 5.87 5.10
C ASN A 6 -0.62 6.68 4.27
N THR A 7 -1.04 7.83 4.75
CA THR A 7 -2.08 8.66 4.13
C THR A 7 -1.54 9.99 3.66
N VAL A 8 -2.15 10.55 2.63
CA VAL A 8 -1.91 11.94 2.22
C VAL A 8 -2.87 12.83 3.03
N PRO A 9 -2.41 13.92 3.68
CA PRO A 9 -1.11 14.58 3.48
C PRO A 9 0.02 14.12 4.43
N GLU A 10 -0.24 13.33 5.46
CA GLU A 10 0.76 13.00 6.51
C GLU A 10 2.03 12.34 5.98
N LEU A 11 1.92 11.44 4.99
CA LEU A 11 3.04 10.85 4.26
C LEU A 11 4.01 11.92 3.71
N CYS A 12 3.49 13.06 3.26
CA CYS A 12 4.32 14.15 2.73
C CYS A 12 5.19 14.78 3.82
N HIS A 13 4.76 14.74 5.08
CA HIS A 13 5.50 15.26 6.23
C HIS A 13 6.46 14.23 6.81
N ASN A 14 6.03 12.96 6.83
CA ASN A 14 6.72 11.93 7.59
C ASN A 14 7.73 11.12 6.77
N GLU A 15 7.53 11.01 5.46
CA GLU A 15 8.26 10.00 4.67
C GLU A 15 8.99 10.56 3.45
N VAL A 16 8.50 11.64 2.82
CA VAL A 16 9.00 12.07 1.50
C VAL A 16 10.52 12.31 1.48
N GLN A 17 11.09 12.77 2.60
CA GLN A 17 12.53 13.01 2.75
C GLN A 17 13.34 11.72 2.97
N GLY A 18 12.71 10.69 3.52
CA GLY A 18 13.36 9.40 3.80
C GLY A 18 13.52 8.52 2.56
N TRP A 19 12.62 8.68 1.59
CA TRP A 19 12.70 7.96 0.31
C TRP A 19 13.93 8.42 -0.49
N GLY A 20 14.69 7.47 -1.05
CA GLY A 20 15.84 7.74 -1.92
C GLY A 20 17.20 7.86 -1.22
N GLN A 21 17.24 7.88 0.12
CA GLN A 21 18.52 7.88 0.87
C GLN A 21 19.37 6.61 0.65
N HIS A 22 18.77 5.53 0.14
CA HIS A 22 19.45 4.25 -0.14
C HIS A 22 19.43 3.85 -1.62
N GLY A 23 19.21 4.83 -2.52
CA GLY A 23 19.38 4.75 -3.98
C GLY A 23 18.95 3.45 -4.65
N ASP A 24 19.86 2.48 -4.68
CA ASP A 24 19.67 1.20 -5.39
C ASP A 24 18.74 0.21 -4.68
N VAL A 25 18.68 0.21 -3.35
CA VAL A 25 17.87 -0.80 -2.63
C VAL A 25 16.39 -0.51 -2.83
N THR A 26 15.96 0.74 -2.62
CA THR A 26 14.54 1.11 -2.73
C THR A 26 14.01 0.92 -4.15
N ARG A 27 14.86 1.18 -5.17
CA ARG A 27 14.58 0.92 -6.58
C ARG A 27 14.39 -0.55 -6.95
N GLN A 28 14.83 -1.48 -6.09
CA GLN A 28 14.74 -2.91 -6.36
C GLN A 28 13.66 -3.60 -5.53
N VAL A 29 13.30 -3.05 -4.37
CA VAL A 29 12.50 -3.80 -3.37
C VAL A 29 11.14 -3.20 -3.04
N PHE A 30 10.93 -1.91 -3.30
CA PHE A 30 9.67 -1.25 -2.98
C PHE A 30 8.89 -0.89 -4.23
N THR A 31 7.60 -1.19 -4.23
CA THR A 31 6.64 -0.67 -5.21
C THR A 31 5.63 0.17 -4.46
N LEU A 32 5.42 1.41 -4.88
CA LEU A 32 4.39 2.28 -4.31
C LEU A 32 3.05 1.93 -4.97
N VAL A 33 2.03 1.67 -4.15
CA VAL A 33 0.65 1.52 -4.64
C VAL A 33 -0.19 2.68 -4.11
N GLN A 34 -0.71 3.49 -5.02
CA GLN A 34 -1.62 4.60 -4.71
C GLN A 34 -3.06 4.13 -4.86
N LEU A 35 -3.80 4.08 -3.74
CA LEU A 35 -5.24 3.82 -3.74
C LEU A 35 -5.99 5.15 -3.89
N ARG A 36 -6.71 5.32 -4.99
CA ARG A 36 -7.35 6.58 -5.40
C ARG A 36 -8.87 6.45 -5.46
N HIS A 37 -9.59 7.52 -5.15
CA HIS A 37 -11.06 7.56 -5.23
C HIS A 37 -11.54 8.93 -5.70
N GLU A 38 -12.82 9.07 -6.09
CA GLU A 38 -13.30 10.31 -6.72
C GLU A 38 -13.53 11.46 -5.72
N PHE A 39 -13.76 11.12 -4.45
CA PHE A 39 -14.04 12.08 -3.37
C PHE A 39 -12.78 12.73 -2.74
N GLU A 40 -11.62 12.63 -3.38
CA GLU A 40 -10.38 13.24 -2.89
C GLU A 40 -10.48 14.77 -2.89
N HIS A 41 -10.05 15.41 -1.81
CA HIS A 41 -9.90 16.86 -1.80
C HIS A 41 -8.88 17.27 -2.88
N PRO A 42 -9.07 18.37 -3.65
CA PRO A 42 -8.17 18.73 -4.76
C PRO A 42 -6.68 18.86 -4.37
N GLN A 43 -6.42 19.27 -3.13
CA GLN A 43 -5.05 19.35 -2.58
C GLN A 43 -4.43 17.98 -2.26
N VAL A 44 -5.25 16.95 -2.01
CA VAL A 44 -4.82 15.56 -1.86
C VAL A 44 -4.49 14.99 -3.24
N VAL A 45 -5.34 15.20 -4.24
CA VAL A 45 -5.08 14.82 -5.65
C VAL A 45 -3.72 15.35 -6.10
N ARG A 46 -3.49 16.65 -5.92
CA ARG A 46 -2.23 17.30 -6.29
C ARG A 46 -1.02 16.72 -5.55
N ARG A 47 -1.16 16.35 -4.28
CA ARG A 47 -0.08 15.73 -3.51
C ARG A 47 0.25 14.32 -4.01
N PHE A 48 -0.75 13.52 -4.36
CA PHE A 48 -0.49 12.21 -4.98
C PHE A 48 0.34 12.32 -6.24
N ASP A 49 0.02 13.28 -7.11
CA ASP A 49 0.73 13.48 -8.38
C ASP A 49 2.17 13.98 -8.15
N ILE A 50 2.37 14.89 -7.19
CA ILE A 50 3.72 15.35 -6.81
C ILE A 50 4.54 14.22 -6.20
N VAL A 51 3.98 13.47 -5.25
CA VAL A 51 4.65 12.34 -4.59
C VAL A 51 5.02 11.26 -5.61
N ARG A 52 4.13 10.96 -6.56
CA ARG A 52 4.43 10.05 -7.67
C ARG A 52 5.68 10.51 -8.42
N GLY A 53 5.72 11.77 -8.85
CA GLY A 53 6.88 12.31 -9.58
C GLY A 53 8.18 12.28 -8.77
N LEU A 54 8.10 12.49 -7.46
CA LEU A 54 9.28 12.41 -6.57
C LEU A 54 9.79 10.97 -6.39
N LEU A 55 8.90 9.97 -6.48
CA LEU A 55 9.23 8.59 -6.18
C LEU A 55 9.43 7.71 -7.42
N ASP A 56 9.03 8.15 -8.61
CA ASP A 56 9.08 7.38 -9.86
C ASP A 56 10.47 6.79 -10.15
N GLU A 57 11.53 7.57 -9.89
CA GLU A 57 12.92 7.12 -10.04
C GLU A 57 13.54 6.64 -8.72
N VAL A 58 12.77 6.44 -7.65
CA VAL A 58 13.30 6.09 -6.32
C VAL A 58 12.85 4.70 -5.86
N VAL A 59 11.70 4.25 -6.35
CA VAL A 59 11.13 2.92 -6.08
C VAL A 59 11.14 2.06 -7.34
N ALA A 60 10.89 0.76 -7.20
CA ALA A 60 10.84 -0.18 -8.32
C ALA A 60 9.67 0.08 -9.28
N GLY A 61 8.60 0.68 -8.77
CA GLY A 61 7.44 1.07 -9.57
C GLY A 61 6.44 1.88 -8.76
N VAL A 62 5.60 2.63 -9.46
CA VAL A 62 4.47 3.36 -8.88
C VAL A 62 3.19 2.96 -9.61
N GLU A 63 2.37 2.17 -8.94
CA GLU A 63 1.08 1.73 -9.45
C GLU A 63 -0.05 2.58 -8.85
N SER A 64 -1.02 2.96 -9.67
CA SER A 64 -2.20 3.68 -9.20
C SER A 64 -3.46 2.88 -9.49
N VAL A 65 -4.16 2.54 -8.42
CA VAL A 65 -5.46 1.90 -8.46
C VAL A 65 -6.50 2.97 -8.21
N ARG A 66 -7.51 3.05 -9.08
CA ARG A 66 -8.64 3.94 -8.90
C ARG A 66 -9.89 3.11 -8.63
N ALA A 67 -10.61 3.48 -7.56
CA ALA A 67 -11.83 2.85 -7.15
C ALA A 67 -12.94 2.99 -8.20
N GLU A 68 -13.74 1.95 -8.35
CA GLU A 68 -14.95 1.92 -9.15
C GLU A 68 -16.21 1.90 -8.26
N GLY A 69 -17.36 2.21 -8.86
CA GLY A 69 -18.67 2.23 -8.18
C GLY A 69 -19.15 3.61 -7.74
N GLU A 70 -20.45 3.70 -7.45
CA GLU A 70 -21.13 4.94 -7.12
C GLU A 70 -21.13 5.23 -5.60
N GLY A 71 -20.52 6.34 -5.21
CA GLY A 71 -20.55 6.82 -3.83
C GLY A 71 -19.38 6.33 -2.97
N PRO A 72 -19.13 7.00 -1.82
CA PRO A 72 -17.93 6.75 -1.02
C PRO A 72 -17.83 5.33 -0.47
N LEU A 73 -18.97 4.74 -0.09
CA LEU A 73 -18.99 3.38 0.46
C LEU A 73 -18.66 2.33 -0.60
N ALA A 74 -19.23 2.47 -1.81
CA ALA A 74 -18.96 1.53 -2.90
C ALA A 74 -17.47 1.53 -3.28
N GLN A 75 -16.88 2.73 -3.42
CA GLN A 75 -15.46 2.87 -3.75
C GLN A 75 -14.52 2.40 -2.65
N LEU A 76 -14.89 2.57 -1.37
CA LEU A 76 -14.14 1.99 -0.27
C LEU A 76 -14.14 0.46 -0.35
N LEU A 77 -15.33 -0.14 -0.53
CA LEU A 77 -15.47 -1.59 -0.61
C LEU A 77 -14.78 -2.18 -1.85
N ASP A 78 -14.79 -1.46 -2.96
CA ASP A 78 -14.09 -1.84 -4.19
C ASP A 78 -12.57 -1.95 -3.96
N LEU A 79 -11.94 -0.93 -3.38
CA LEU A 79 -10.51 -0.95 -3.07
C LEU A 79 -10.14 -2.03 -2.03
N VAL A 80 -10.99 -2.26 -1.04
CA VAL A 80 -10.80 -3.34 -0.04
C VAL A 80 -10.85 -4.69 -0.74
N LEU A 81 -11.88 -4.93 -1.56
CA LEU A 81 -12.06 -6.18 -2.28
C LEU A 81 -10.88 -6.46 -3.22
N LEU A 82 -10.40 -5.43 -3.92
CA LEU A 82 -9.22 -5.57 -4.78
C LEU A 82 -8.00 -6.03 -3.96
N GLY A 83 -7.74 -5.40 -2.82
CA GLY A 83 -6.65 -5.79 -1.93
C GLY A 83 -6.75 -7.24 -1.43
N ASP A 84 -7.96 -7.67 -1.06
CA ASP A 84 -8.23 -9.04 -0.62
C ASP A 84 -7.98 -10.06 -1.75
N VAL A 85 -8.50 -9.78 -2.95
CA VAL A 85 -8.35 -10.66 -4.12
C VAL A 85 -6.88 -10.73 -4.55
N VAL A 86 -6.17 -9.60 -4.59
CA VAL A 86 -4.73 -9.57 -4.90
C VAL A 86 -3.96 -10.41 -3.89
N SER A 87 -4.27 -10.29 -2.59
CA SER A 87 -3.60 -11.06 -1.54
C SER A 87 -3.82 -12.57 -1.71
N LEU A 88 -5.05 -12.99 -2.01
CA LEU A 88 -5.35 -14.40 -2.28
C LEU A 88 -4.68 -14.91 -3.56
N HIS A 89 -4.62 -14.09 -4.60
CA HIS A 89 -3.96 -14.45 -5.85
C HIS A 89 -2.45 -14.65 -5.64
N LEU A 90 -1.79 -13.74 -4.91
CA LEU A 90 -0.38 -13.87 -4.57
C LEU A 90 -0.12 -15.12 -3.71
N ALA A 91 -0.96 -15.41 -2.73
CA ALA A 91 -0.83 -16.62 -1.93
C ALA A 91 -0.94 -17.89 -2.81
N ALA A 92 -1.90 -17.93 -3.73
CA ALA A 92 -2.05 -19.04 -4.66
C ALA A 92 -0.85 -19.18 -5.62
N GLN A 93 -0.32 -18.06 -6.14
CA GLN A 93 0.86 -18.04 -7.00
C GLN A 93 2.11 -18.58 -6.30
N GLU A 94 2.28 -18.24 -5.02
CA GLU A 94 3.41 -18.68 -4.20
C GLU A 94 3.18 -20.06 -3.54
N GLY A 95 2.03 -20.70 -3.77
CA GLY A 95 1.69 -21.99 -3.17
C GLY A 95 1.52 -21.96 -1.65
N LEU A 96 1.10 -20.81 -1.10
CA LEU A 96 0.91 -20.58 0.34
C LEU A 96 -0.58 -20.71 0.72
N ASP A 97 -0.85 -21.31 1.89
CA ASP A 97 -2.16 -21.27 2.53
C ASP A 97 -2.31 -19.95 3.33
N PRO A 98 -3.26 -19.07 2.98
CA PRO A 98 -3.45 -17.79 3.67
C PRO A 98 -4.18 -17.90 5.02
N GLY A 99 -4.72 -19.08 5.38
CA GLY A 99 -5.48 -19.27 6.62
C GLY A 99 -4.63 -19.28 7.90
N PRO A 100 -3.58 -20.10 7.98
CA PRO A 100 -2.75 -20.20 9.18
C PRO A 100 -1.94 -18.91 9.44
N VAL A 101 -1.82 -18.52 10.72
CA VAL A 101 -1.00 -17.39 11.17
C VAL A 101 -0.03 -17.75 12.31
N PRO A 102 0.93 -18.68 12.09
CA PRO A 102 1.73 -19.29 13.18
C PRO A 102 2.56 -18.29 14.01
N ALA A 103 3.04 -17.22 13.38
CA ALA A 103 3.75 -16.15 14.07
C ALA A 103 2.86 -15.44 15.10
N LEU A 104 1.58 -15.21 14.77
CA LEU A 104 0.62 -14.62 15.71
C LEU A 104 0.27 -15.57 16.84
N ASP A 105 0.15 -16.87 16.56
CA ASP A 105 -0.13 -17.87 17.61
C ASP A 105 1.03 -17.96 18.61
N THR A 106 2.26 -17.92 18.10
CA THR A 106 3.48 -17.88 18.93
C THR A 106 3.51 -16.62 19.81
N LEU A 107 3.23 -15.46 19.22
CA LEU A 107 3.18 -14.19 19.96
C LEU A 107 2.08 -14.20 21.04
N LYS A 108 0.87 -14.66 20.70
CA LYS A 108 -0.24 -14.79 21.65
C LYS A 108 0.09 -15.75 22.79
N ALA A 109 0.85 -16.82 22.53
CA ALA A 109 1.28 -17.73 23.58
C ALA A 109 2.29 -17.07 24.53
N ALA A 110 3.24 -16.30 24.00
CA ALA A 110 4.25 -15.61 24.80
C ALA A 110 3.66 -14.51 25.73
N LEU A 111 2.55 -13.89 25.33
CA LEU A 111 1.90 -12.81 26.10
C LEU A 111 0.93 -13.29 27.19
N LYS A 112 0.73 -14.60 27.38
CA LYS A 112 -0.21 -15.16 28.37
C LYS A 112 0.31 -15.17 29.82
N THR A 113 1.47 -14.56 30.07
CA THR A 113 2.02 -14.31 31.42
C THR A 113 1.36 -13.10 32.08
#